data_AF-A0A1F9Z766-F1
#
_entry.id   AF-A0A1F9Z766-F1
#
_cell.length_a   1.000
_cell.length_b   1.000
_cell.length_c   1.000
_cell.angle_alpha   90.00
_cell.angle_beta   90.00
_cell.angle_gamma   90.00
#
_symmetry.space_group_name_H-M   'P 1'
#
loop_
_entity.id
_entity.type
_entity.pdbx_description
1 polymer ?
#
loop_
_entity_poly.entity_id
_entity_poly.type
_entity_poly.pdbx_seq_one_letter_code
_entity_poly.pdbx_strand_id
1 'polypeptide(L)' 'MRPLLVVVGVVVGLLGAAWALQGAYLLPATFMRGPEWVGIGAVTAGVGVLLAVLGIRAGRGTTSR' A
#
# COMPACT_ATOMS: atom_id res chain seq x y z
N MET A 1 12.57 1.67 14.69
CA MET A 1 11.66 1.53 13.52
C MET A 1 12.38 2.04 12.28
N ARG A 2 11.98 1.66 11.05
CA ARG A 2 12.55 2.19 9.80
C ARG A 2 11.54 3.15 9.12
N PRO A 3 11.53 4.45 9.46
CA PRO A 3 10.47 5.38 9.08
C PRO A 3 10.29 5.50 7.57
N LEU A 4 11.39 5.45 6.80
CA LEU A 4 11.33 5.48 5.34
C LEU A 4 10.47 4.34 4.76
N LEU A 5 10.64 3.11 5.26
CA LEU A 5 9.82 1.97 4.80
C LEU A 5 8.35 2.13 5.16
N VAL A 6 8.07 2.75 6.31
CA VAL A 6 6.70 3.04 6.73
C VAL A 6 6.06 4.05 5.80
N VAL A 7 6.75 5.16 5.51
CA VAL A 7 6.25 6.19 4.61
C VAL A 7 6.03 5.64 3.20
N VAL A 8 7.01 4.92 2.65
CA VAL A 8 6.88 4.28 1.33
C VAL A 8 5.71 3.30 1.33
N GLY A 9 5.59 2.45 2.35
CA GLY A 9 4.49 1.50 2.46
C GLY A 9 3.13 2.17 2.52
N VAL A 10 2.98 3.25 3.29
CA VAL A 10 1.73 4.02 3.37
C VAL A 10 1.39 4.65 2.02
N VAL A 11 2.34 5.30 1.35
CA VAL A 11 2.10 5.94 0.05
C VAL A 11 1.70 4.91 -1.00
N VAL A 12 2.44 3.80 -1.11
CA VAL A 12 2.13 2.70 -2.04
C VAL A 12 0.77 2.09 -1.70
N GLY A 13 0.48 1.92 -0.41
CA GLY A 13 -0.79 1.41 0.09
C GLY A 13 -1.98 2.26 -0.36
N LEU A 14 -1.88 3.58 -0.18
CA LEU A 14 -2.91 4.53 -0.57
C LEU A 14 -3.11 4.61 -2.08
N LEU A 15 -2.02 4.57 -2.87
CA LEU A 15 -2.11 4.54 -4.33
C LEU A 15 -2.81 3.27 -4.82
N GLY A 16 -2.44 2.11 -4.29
CA GLY A 16 -3.10 0.85 -4.61
C GLY A 16 -4.59 0.85 -4.23
N ALA A 17 -4.92 1.36 -3.04
CA ALA A 17 -6.30 1.49 -2.60
C ALA A 17 -7.10 2.42 -3.54
N ALA A 18 -6.52 3.56 -3.93
CA ALA A 18 -7.14 4.48 -4.88
C ALA A 18 -7.43 3.79 -6.22
N TRP A 19 -6.46 3.06 -6.78
CA TRP A 19 -6.66 2.32 -8.03
C TRP A 19 -7.70 1.21 -7.92
N ALA A 20 -7.75 0.50 -6.79
CA ALA A 20 -8.75 -0.54 -6.58
C ALA A 20 -10.16 0.07 -6.52
N LEU A 21 -10.32 1.18 -5.79
CA LEU A 21 -11.58 1.90 -5.67
C LEU A 21 -12.01 2.54 -7.01
N GLN A 22 -11.05 3.04 -7.80
CA GLN A 22 -11.29 3.53 -9.16
C GLN A 22 -11.73 2.39 -10.09
N GLY A 23 -11.05 1.24 -10.03
CA GLY A 23 -11.41 0.02 -10.76
C GLY A 23 -12.84 -0.47 -10.44
N ALA A 24 -13.23 -0.33 -9.17
CA ALA A 24 -14.57 -0.67 -8.66
C ALA A 24 -15.62 0.43 -8.89
N TYR A 25 -15.28 1.53 -9.58
CA TYR A 25 -16.17 2.67 -9.85
C TYR A 25 -16.67 3.40 -8.59
N LEU A 26 -15.95 3.28 -7.48
CA LEU A 26 -16.25 3.97 -6.21
C LEU A 26 -15.60 5.34 -6.10
N LEU A 27 -14.52 5.57 -6.86
CA LEU A 27 -13.87 6.88 -6.98
C LEU A 27 -13.90 7.36 -8.44
N PRO A 28 -13.92 8.68 -8.68
CA PRO A 28 -13.72 9.23 -10.01
C PRO A 28 -12.43 8.69 -10.64
N ALA A 29 -12.57 8.09 -11.81
CA ALA A 29 -11.48 7.42 -12.50
C ALA A 29 -11.42 7.90 -13.95
N THR A 30 -10.21 8.18 -14.43
CA THR A 30 -9.95 8.44 -15.85
C THR A 30 -9.81 7.10 -16.58
N PHE A 31 -8.66 6.43 -16.44
CA PHE A 31 -8.27 5.22 -17.18
C PHE A 31 -8.26 3.95 -16.32
N MET A 32 -8.23 4.08 -14.99
CA MET A 32 -8.18 2.95 -14.06
C MET A 32 -9.59 2.41 -13.77
N ARG A 33 -10.18 1.64 -14.67
CA ARG A 33 -11.57 1.14 -14.56
C ARG A 33 -11.63 -0.35 -14.89
N GLY A 34 -12.47 -1.10 -14.19
CA GLY A 34 -12.69 -2.52 -14.48
C GLY A 34 -12.00 -3.46 -13.48
N PRO A 35 -12.34 -4.75 -13.54
CA PRO A 35 -11.89 -5.77 -12.58
C PRO A 35 -10.36 -5.94 -12.55
N GLU A 36 -9.67 -5.68 -13.66
CA GLU A 36 -8.22 -5.69 -13.75
C GLU A 36 -7.58 -4.66 -12.80
N TRP A 37 -8.16 -3.46 -12.72
CA TRP A 37 -7.66 -2.39 -11.86
C TRP A 37 -8.00 -2.63 -10.38
N VAL A 38 -9.11 -3.34 -10.10
CA VAL A 38 -9.40 -3.84 -8.75
C VAL A 38 -8.29 -4.80 -8.29
N GLY A 39 -7.90 -5.75 -9.14
CA GLY A 39 -6.83 -6.70 -8.85
C GLY A 39 -5.47 -6.02 -8.65
N ILE A 40 -5.07 -5.17 -9.61
CA ILE A 40 -3.79 -4.42 -9.55
C ILE A 40 -3.74 -3.55 -8.30
N GLY A 41 -4.82 -2.81 -8.03
CA GLY A 41 -4.93 -1.94 -6.87
C GLY A 41 -4.85 -2.72 -5.56
N ALA A 42 -5.58 -3.84 -5.45
CA ALA A 42 -5.57 -4.67 -4.24
C ALA A 42 -4.19 -5.26 -3.94
N VAL A 43 -3.50 -5.80 -4.95
CA VAL A 43 -2.14 -6.32 -4.79
C VAL A 43 -1.18 -5.20 -4.39
N THR A 44 -1.24 -4.04 -5.06
CA THR A 44 -0.41 -2.89 -4.75
C THR A 44 -0.65 -2.38 -3.32
N ALA A 45 -1.92 -2.31 -2.90
CA ALA A 45 -2.30 -1.92 -1.54
C ALA A 45 -1.72 -2.90 -0.51
N GLY A 46 -1.82 -4.21 -0.78
CA GLY A 46 -1.26 -5.26 0.06
C GLY A 46 0.26 -5.16 0.22
N VAL A 47 0.99 -4.90 -0.87
CA VAL A 47 2.44 -4.66 -0.83
C VAL A 47 2.77 -3.43 0.02
N GLY A 48 2.03 -2.33 -0.13
CA GLY A 48 2.19 -1.14 0.69
C GLY A 48 2.00 -1.41 2.18
N VAL A 49 0.93 -2.13 2.54
CA VAL A 49 0.68 -2.56 3.93
C VAL A 49 1.83 -3.42 4.46
N LEU A 50 2.30 -4.39 3.67
CA LEU A 50 3.42 -5.24 4.05
C LEU A 50 4.69 -4.42 4.32
N LEU A 51 5.05 -3.49 3.45
CA LEU A 51 6.19 -2.59 3.64
C LEU A 51 6.06 -1.75 4.91
N ALA A 52 4.86 -1.22 5.18
CA ALA A 52 4.61 -0.43 6.38
C ALA A 52 4.77 -1.28 7.65
N VAL A 53 4.20 -2.48 7.69
CA VAL A 53 4.31 -3.43 8.81
C VAL A 53 5.77 -3.83 9.03
N LEU A 54 6.50 -4.16 7.97
CA LEU A 54 7.93 -4.49 8.05
C LEU A 54 8.75 -3.30 8.56
N GLY A 55 8.49 -2.08 8.09
CA GLY A 55 9.15 -0.86 8.56
C GLY A 55 8.93 -0.60 10.06
N ILE A 56 7.72 -0.84 10.54
CA ILE A 56 7.36 -0.74 11.97
C ILE A 56 8.08 -1.82 12.79
N ARG A 57 8.09 -3.07 12.33
CA ARG A 57 8.75 -4.20 13.02
C ARG A 57 10.27 -4.08 13.04
N ALA A 58 10.88 -3.58 11.97
CA ALA A 58 12.32 -3.55 11.74
C ALA A 58 13.13 -2.67 12.70
N GLY A 59 12.52 -1.93 13.61
CA GLY A 59 13.32 -1.37 14.71
C GLY A 59 12.65 -1.47 16.06
N ARG A 60 12.00 -2.62 16.30
CA ARG A 60 11.85 -3.20 17.63
C ARG A 60 12.97 -4.20 17.97
N GLY A 61 13.85 -4.53 17.02
CA GLY A 61 14.90 -5.56 17.18
C GLY A 61 16.28 -5.05 17.61
N THR A 62 16.46 -3.77 17.90
CA THR A 62 17.79 -3.15 18.18
C THR A 62 18.02 -2.74 19.64
N THR A 63 17.22 -3.21 20.60
CA THR A 63 17.38 -2.89 22.04
C THR A 63 17.82 -4.10 22.86
N SER A 64 18.63 -4.99 22.30
CA SER A 64 19.35 -6.01 23.08
C SER A 64 20.75 -6.21 22.51
N ARG A 65 21.67 -5.33 22.93
CA ARG A 65 23.11 -5.57 23.03
C ARG A 65 23.76 -4.45 23.80
#